data_AF-A0A8T0R7H5-F1
#
_entry.id   AF-A0A8T0R7H5-F1
#
_cell.length_a   1.000
_cell.length_b   1.000
_cell.length_c   1.000
_cell.angle_alpha   90.00
_cell.angle_beta   90.00
_cell.angle_gamma   90.00
#
_symmetry.space_group_name_H-M   'P 1'
#
loop_
_entity.id
_entity.type
_entity.pdbx_description
1 polymer ?
#
loop_
_entity_poly.entity_id
_entity_poly.type
_entity_poly.pdbx_seq_one_letter_code
_entity_poly.pdbx_strand_id
1 'polypeptide(L)'
;MGAGDRLLIKRKLQLQGSASDGMLLKKTRRSEEGYGILKAKKEAVAAVRLMRFKRIPGGLDIWMDHWLEMKAKMAAEEEEAIKKKKRKRVVRRRVPKALIDHMVAWPFGSGNYLTPVQLAKRSPECRQYYALSTFIDAKLRAYGQALIRQYNALGYAEDEIELTDSEEDATVVES
;
A
#
# COMPACT_ATOMS: atom_id res chain seq x y z
N MET A 1 -28.61 -47.72 -49.60
CA MET A 1 -27.27 -47.10 -49.66
C MET A 1 -27.44 -45.59 -49.65
N GLY A 2 -26.67 -44.87 -48.84
CA GLY A 2 -26.68 -43.40 -48.79
C GLY A 2 -26.51 -42.85 -47.38
N ALA A 3 -25.29 -42.93 -46.84
CA ALA A 3 -24.85 -42.24 -45.64
C ALA A 3 -24.46 -40.79 -45.98
N GLY A 4 -24.54 -39.88 -45.01
CA GLY A 4 -23.77 -38.64 -45.06
C GLY A 4 -24.45 -37.42 -44.44
N ASP A 5 -24.08 -37.17 -43.18
CA ASP A 5 -23.85 -35.86 -42.60
C ASP A 5 -24.96 -34.80 -42.62
N ARG A 6 -25.52 -34.54 -41.44
CA ARG A 6 -25.32 -33.26 -40.75
C ARG A 6 -25.90 -33.23 -39.34
N LEU A 7 -24.99 -33.10 -38.37
CA LEU A 7 -24.99 -32.14 -37.27
C LEU A 7 -26.30 -31.87 -36.49
N LEU A 8 -26.13 -31.99 -35.16
CA LEU A 8 -26.62 -31.03 -34.14
C LEU A 8 -28.12 -31.02 -33.81
N ILE A 9 -28.65 -32.12 -33.29
CA ILE A 9 -29.84 -32.04 -32.40
C ILE A 9 -29.71 -33.03 -31.24
N LYS A 10 -29.02 -32.63 -30.16
CA LYS A 10 -29.28 -33.16 -28.81
C LYS A 10 -29.35 -31.96 -27.86
N ARG A 11 -30.56 -31.43 -27.67
CA ARG A 11 -31.46 -31.75 -26.53
C ARG A 11 -30.78 -31.48 -25.18
N LYS A 12 -31.02 -30.29 -24.63
CA LYS A 12 -31.88 -30.08 -23.45
C LYS A 12 -31.80 -28.62 -23.03
N LEU A 13 -32.75 -27.84 -23.53
CA LEU A 13 -33.17 -26.60 -22.89
C LEU A 13 -34.36 -26.94 -21.99
N GLN A 14 -34.44 -26.23 -20.87
CA GLN A 14 -35.46 -26.22 -19.82
C GLN A 14 -35.37 -27.33 -18.76
N LEU A 15 -34.97 -26.94 -17.54
CA LEU A 15 -35.95 -26.58 -16.50
C LEU A 15 -35.27 -25.88 -15.31
N GLN A 16 -36.00 -24.92 -14.75
CA GLN A 16 -35.71 -24.14 -13.54
C GLN A 16 -35.58 -25.02 -12.28
N GLY A 17 -34.83 -24.52 -11.30
CA GLY A 17 -34.78 -24.99 -9.90
C GLY A 17 -33.63 -24.29 -9.18
N SER A 18 -33.86 -23.10 -8.62
CA SER A 18 -34.12 -22.86 -7.19
C SER A 18 -32.88 -22.99 -6.29
N ALA A 19 -32.47 -21.83 -5.77
CA ALA A 19 -31.72 -21.56 -4.55
C ALA A 19 -31.05 -22.74 -3.83
N SER A 20 -29.73 -22.66 -3.67
CA SER A 20 -29.09 -22.60 -2.35
C SER A 20 -27.65 -22.14 -2.49
N ASP A 21 -27.37 -21.12 -1.69
CA ASP A 21 -26.16 -20.94 -0.90
C ASP A 21 -24.86 -21.56 -1.39
N GLY A 22 -23.94 -20.67 -1.73
CA GLY A 22 -22.66 -21.00 -2.31
C GLY A 22 -22.11 -19.71 -2.88
N MET A 23 -21.87 -18.75 -1.99
CA MET A 23 -21.13 -17.52 -2.28
C MET A 23 -19.71 -17.93 -2.70
N LEU A 24 -19.60 -18.38 -3.94
CA LEU A 24 -18.37 -18.56 -4.68
C LEU A 24 -17.80 -17.14 -4.81
N LEU A 25 -17.05 -16.74 -3.78
CA LEU A 25 -16.01 -15.74 -3.89
C LEU A 25 -15.15 -16.17 -5.06
N LYS A 26 -15.53 -15.69 -6.25
CA LYS A 26 -14.72 -15.78 -7.45
C LYS A 26 -13.38 -15.22 -7.02
N LYS A 27 -12.43 -16.14 -6.86
CA LYS A 27 -11.03 -15.87 -6.58
C LYS A 27 -10.51 -15.16 -7.82
N THR A 28 -10.80 -13.86 -7.92
CA THR A 28 -10.15 -13.00 -8.88
C THR A 28 -8.69 -12.96 -8.48
N ARG A 29 -7.92 -13.87 -9.09
CA ARG A 29 -6.52 -13.65 -9.43
C ARG A 29 -6.48 -12.39 -10.30
N ARG A 30 -6.61 -11.22 -9.69
CA ARG A 30 -6.05 -9.98 -10.21
C ARG A 30 -4.79 -9.76 -9.39
N SER A 31 -3.70 -9.59 -10.12
CA SER A 31 -2.31 -9.51 -9.66
C SER A 31 -2.16 -8.97 -8.23
N GLU A 32 -1.30 -9.62 -7.47
CA GLU A 32 -0.88 -9.29 -6.09
C GLU A 32 -0.18 -7.90 -5.99
N GLU A 33 -0.31 -7.04 -7.00
CA GLU A 33 0.54 -5.86 -7.25
C GLU A 33 -0.24 -4.69 -7.89
N GLY A 34 -1.56 -4.61 -7.71
CA GLY A 34 -2.40 -3.74 -8.55
C GLY A 34 -2.22 -2.23 -8.38
N TYR A 35 -1.79 -1.75 -7.21
CA TYR A 35 -1.79 -0.31 -6.89
C TYR A 35 -0.55 0.17 -6.13
N GLY A 36 0.43 -0.70 -5.86
CA GLY A 36 1.66 -0.34 -5.15
C GLY A 36 1.46 0.16 -3.70
N ILE A 37 0.31 -0.14 -3.08
CA ILE A 37 -0.10 0.38 -1.76
C ILE A 37 0.87 -0.06 -0.67
N LEU A 38 1.22 -1.34 -0.62
CA LEU A 38 2.15 -1.89 0.36
C LEU A 38 3.52 -1.23 0.30
N LYS A 39 4.07 -1.06 -0.91
CA LYS A 39 5.34 -0.37 -1.12
C LYS A 39 5.25 1.10 -0.68
N ALA A 40 4.20 1.81 -1.10
CA ALA A 40 4.00 3.21 -0.73
C ALA A 40 3.83 3.38 0.79
N LYS A 41 3.13 2.45 1.45
CA LYS A 41 2.98 2.41 2.90
C LYS A 41 4.31 2.21 3.61
N LYS A 42 5.10 1.22 3.20
CA LYS A 42 6.44 0.97 3.76
C LYS A 42 7.32 2.21 3.65
N GLU A 43 7.33 2.85 2.47
CA GLU A 43 8.09 4.09 2.28
C GLU A 43 7.57 5.24 3.14
N ALA A 44 6.24 5.39 3.27
CA ALA A 44 5.64 6.42 4.12
C ALA A 44 5.99 6.21 5.61
N VAL A 45 5.83 4.98 6.12
CA VAL A 45 6.20 4.62 7.50
C VAL A 45 7.70 4.83 7.73
N ALA A 46 8.54 4.42 6.79
CA ALA A 46 9.98 4.66 6.83
C ALA A 46 10.32 6.16 6.87
N ALA A 47 9.64 6.97 6.06
CA ALA A 47 9.86 8.42 6.03
C ALA A 47 9.44 9.07 7.36
N VAL A 48 8.29 8.71 7.93
CA VAL A 48 7.84 9.24 9.24
C VAL A 48 8.87 8.97 10.34
N ARG A 49 9.55 7.80 10.32
CA ARG A 49 10.61 7.48 11.29
C ARG A 49 11.78 8.46 11.27
N LEU A 50 12.03 9.15 10.16
CA LEU A 50 13.07 10.17 10.05
C LEU A 50 12.80 11.39 10.94
N MET A 51 11.56 11.63 11.38
CA MET A 51 11.24 12.73 12.31
C MET A 51 12.00 12.65 13.63
N ARG A 52 12.52 11.46 14.00
CA ARG A 52 13.38 11.30 15.17
C ARG A 52 14.61 12.20 15.14
N PHE A 53 15.14 12.47 13.94
CA PHE A 53 16.35 13.28 13.74
C PHE A 53 16.15 14.75 14.08
N LYS A 54 14.90 15.25 14.10
CA LYS A 54 14.58 16.61 14.56
C LYS A 54 15.04 16.86 16.00
N ARG A 55 15.10 15.81 16.84
CA ARG A 55 15.44 15.91 18.26
C ARG A 55 16.93 15.71 18.55
N ILE A 56 17.74 15.44 17.53
CA ILE A 56 19.16 15.11 17.67
C ILE A 56 19.98 16.28 17.12
N PRO A 57 20.93 16.86 17.88
CA PRO A 57 21.86 17.86 17.35
C PRO A 57 22.59 17.33 16.11
N GLY A 58 22.56 18.08 15.00
CA GLY A 58 23.10 17.63 13.70
C GLY A 58 22.30 16.51 13.01
N GLY A 59 21.21 16.03 13.61
CA GLY A 59 20.40 14.94 13.04
C GLY A 59 19.75 15.31 11.70
N LEU A 60 19.41 16.59 11.53
CA LEU A 60 18.84 17.11 10.28
C LEU A 60 19.86 17.20 9.12
N ASP A 61 21.16 17.03 9.38
CA ASP A 61 22.17 16.96 8.32
C ASP A 61 22.25 15.55 7.71
N ILE A 62 21.95 14.51 8.51
CA ILE A 62 22.18 13.10 8.16
C ILE A 62 20.91 12.32 7.78
N TRP A 63 19.73 12.96 7.81
CA TRP A 63 18.47 12.23 7.59
C TRP A 63 18.40 11.60 6.19
N MET A 64 19.03 12.23 5.19
CA MET A 64 19.03 11.72 3.82
C MET A 64 19.88 10.47 3.69
N ASP A 65 21.06 10.44 4.31
CA ASP A 65 21.93 9.26 4.34
C ASP A 65 21.20 8.09 5.01
N HIS A 66 20.51 8.37 6.11
CA HIS A 66 19.71 7.37 6.79
C HIS A 66 18.51 6.89 5.94
N TRP A 67 17.90 7.78 5.15
CA TRP A 67 16.87 7.38 4.19
C TRP A 67 17.42 6.42 3.12
N LEU A 68 18.60 6.72 2.58
CA LEU A 68 19.28 5.86 1.60
C LEU A 68 19.64 4.50 2.19
N GLU A 69 20.16 4.47 3.42
CA GLU A 69 20.45 3.23 4.15
C GLU A 69 19.18 2.39 4.35
N MET A 70 18.07 3.01 4.77
CA MET A 70 16.79 2.32 4.90
C MET A 70 16.30 1.77 3.56
N LYS A 71 16.46 2.51 2.46
CA LYS A 71 16.12 2.05 1.11
C LYS A 71 16.96 0.86 0.68
N ALA A 72 18.26 0.87 0.96
CA ALA A 72 19.16 -0.25 0.67
C ALA A 72 18.78 -1.50 1.48
N LYS A 73 18.48 -1.35 2.78
CA LYS A 73 18.03 -2.46 3.63
C LYS A 73 16.73 -3.09 3.13
N MET A 74 15.72 -2.26 2.78
CA MET A 74 14.46 -2.77 2.23
C MET A 74 14.67 -3.53 0.92
N ALA A 75 15.54 -3.04 0.03
CA ALA A 75 15.86 -3.72 -1.22
C ALA A 75 16.58 -5.06 -0.98
N ALA A 76 17.53 -5.09 -0.04
CA ALA A 76 18.23 -6.31 0.35
C ALA A 76 17.29 -7.35 0.99
N GLU A 77 16.37 -6.94 1.87
CA GLU A 77 15.35 -7.81 2.47
C GLU A 77 14.37 -8.37 1.42
N GLU A 78 14.00 -7.56 0.43
CA GLU A 78 13.17 -7.99 -0.70
C GLU A 78 13.91 -9.03 -1.56
N GLU A 79 15.17 -8.78 -1.90
CA GLU A 79 16.02 -9.73 -2.62
C GLU A 79 16.22 -11.04 -1.84
N GLU A 80 16.46 -10.96 -0.53
CA GLU A 80 16.62 -12.13 0.33
C GLU A 80 15.32 -12.96 0.41
N ALA A 81 14.16 -12.30 0.51
CA ALA A 81 12.87 -12.98 0.52
C ALA A 81 12.61 -13.74 -0.78
N ILE A 82 12.97 -13.14 -1.93
CA ILE A 82 12.89 -13.79 -3.25
C ILE A 82 13.82 -15.00 -3.30
N LYS A 83 15.09 -14.84 -2.90
CA LYS A 83 16.09 -15.93 -2.88
C LYS A 83 15.65 -17.10 -2.00
N LYS A 84 15.11 -16.82 -0.80
CA LYS A 84 14.72 -17.84 0.17
C LYS A 84 13.32 -18.41 -0.09
N LYS A 85 12.62 -17.98 -1.15
CA LYS A 85 11.20 -18.31 -1.41
C LYS A 85 10.34 -18.14 -0.15
N LYS A 86 10.69 -17.15 0.70
CA LYS A 86 9.99 -16.88 1.96
C LYS A 86 8.56 -16.48 1.58
N ARG A 87 7.59 -17.31 1.98
CA ARG A 87 6.17 -17.00 1.77
C ARG A 87 5.81 -15.88 2.73
N LYS A 88 5.69 -14.65 2.23
CA LYS A 88 5.19 -13.53 3.02
C LYS A 88 3.68 -13.60 3.05
N ARG A 89 3.09 -13.67 4.25
CA ARG A 89 1.65 -13.55 4.40
C ARG A 89 1.28 -12.08 4.33
N VAL A 90 0.59 -11.68 3.27
CA VAL A 90 0.00 -10.33 3.16
C VAL A 90 -1.45 -10.40 3.63
N VAL A 91 -1.75 -9.70 4.71
CA VAL A 91 -3.12 -9.50 5.19
C VAL A 91 -3.66 -8.22 4.57
N ARG A 92 -4.88 -8.32 4.04
CA ARG A 92 -5.60 -7.18 3.47
C ARG A 92 -6.69 -6.72 4.42
N ARG A 93 -6.72 -5.42 4.73
CA ARG A 93 -7.73 -4.80 5.56
C ARG A 93 -8.51 -3.78 4.75
N ARG A 94 -9.84 -3.89 4.78
CA ARG A 94 -10.73 -2.90 4.15
C ARG A 94 -10.49 -1.53 4.77
N VAL A 95 -10.23 -0.52 3.93
CA VAL A 95 -10.10 0.86 4.37
C VAL A 95 -11.50 1.46 4.54
N PRO A 96 -11.83 2.05 5.70
CA PRO A 96 -13.11 2.72 5.90
C PRO A 96 -13.30 3.86 4.90
N LYS A 97 -14.51 4.01 4.34
CA LYS A 97 -14.81 5.12 3.41
C LYS A 97 -14.50 6.49 4.03
N ALA A 98 -14.81 6.67 5.31
CA ALA A 98 -14.50 7.92 6.03
C ALA A 98 -13.01 8.27 5.99
N LEU A 99 -12.11 7.27 6.01
CA LEU A 99 -10.68 7.52 5.90
C LEU A 99 -10.28 7.93 4.47
N ILE A 100 -10.90 7.32 3.45
CA ILE A 100 -10.70 7.74 2.04
C ILE A 100 -11.20 9.17 1.84
N ASP A 101 -12.42 9.50 2.31
CA ASP A 101 -12.99 10.83 2.21
C ASP A 101 -12.09 11.87 2.90
N HIS A 102 -11.53 11.53 4.08
CA HIS A 102 -10.56 12.38 4.77
C HIS A 102 -9.28 12.59 3.95
N MET A 103 -8.71 11.54 3.36
CA MET A 103 -7.51 11.65 2.50
C MET A 103 -7.77 12.49 1.24
N VAL A 104 -8.99 12.47 0.70
CA VAL A 104 -9.40 13.31 -0.44
C VAL A 104 -9.54 14.78 -0.02
N ALA A 105 -10.21 15.03 1.11
CA ALA A 105 -10.46 16.38 1.62
C ALA A 105 -9.17 17.05 2.13
N TRP A 106 -8.26 16.28 2.71
CA TRP A 106 -7.02 16.77 3.32
C TRP A 106 -5.78 16.02 2.80
N PRO A 107 -5.37 16.23 1.53
CA PRO A 107 -4.17 15.59 1.00
C PRO A 107 -2.91 16.07 1.73
N PHE A 108 -2.03 15.16 2.16
CA PHE A 108 -0.75 15.52 2.78
C PHE A 108 0.05 16.51 1.95
N GLY A 109 0.55 17.59 2.54
CA GLY A 109 1.28 18.62 1.81
C GLY A 109 0.42 19.54 0.95
N SER A 110 -0.89 19.65 1.22
CA SER A 110 -1.80 20.60 0.56
C SER A 110 -1.68 22.02 1.14
N GLY A 111 -0.90 22.21 2.21
CA GLY A 111 -0.65 23.51 2.83
C GLY A 111 0.26 24.42 2.00
N ASN A 112 0.27 25.72 2.36
CA ASN A 112 1.08 26.74 1.71
C ASN A 112 2.57 26.49 1.95
N TYR A 113 3.20 25.80 1.01
CA TYR A 113 4.65 25.67 0.93
C TYR A 113 5.30 27.04 0.78
N LEU A 114 6.38 27.28 1.52
CA LEU A 114 7.20 28.47 1.36
C LEU A 114 7.79 28.47 -0.05
N THR A 115 7.74 29.63 -0.71
CA THR A 115 8.47 29.81 -1.96
C THR A 115 9.97 29.69 -1.71
N PRO A 116 10.79 29.33 -2.73
CA PRO A 116 12.25 29.27 -2.57
C PRO A 116 12.83 30.56 -1.99
N VAL A 117 12.29 31.72 -2.37
CA VAL A 117 12.69 33.05 -1.85
C VAL A 117 12.33 33.21 -0.38
N GLN A 118 11.14 32.79 0.04
CA GLN A 118 10.74 32.84 1.45
C GLN A 118 11.55 31.86 2.31
N LEU A 119 11.89 30.70 1.76
CA LEU A 119 12.67 29.67 2.44
C LEU A 119 14.14 30.10 2.60
N ALA A 120 14.73 30.75 1.60
CA ALA A 120 16.10 31.26 1.65
C ALA A 120 16.32 32.27 2.79
N LYS A 121 15.29 33.02 3.17
CA LYS A 121 15.30 33.97 4.30
C LYS A 121 15.23 33.30 5.68
N ARG A 122 15.04 31.98 5.76
CA ARG A 122 14.96 31.23 7.03
C ARG A 122 16.33 30.74 7.49
N SER A 123 16.44 30.36 8.76
CA SER A 123 17.67 29.77 9.31
C SER A 123 18.02 28.45 8.62
N PRO A 124 19.30 28.03 8.61
CA PRO A 124 19.71 26.73 8.07
C PRO A 124 18.87 25.55 8.61
N GLU A 125 18.63 25.52 9.92
CA GLU A 125 17.86 24.46 10.58
C GLU A 125 16.40 24.45 10.12
N CYS A 126 15.81 25.63 9.93
CA CYS A 126 14.45 25.77 9.43
C CYS A 126 14.35 25.25 7.98
N ARG A 127 15.34 25.53 7.13
CA ARG A 127 15.38 25.02 5.75
C ARG A 127 15.53 23.50 5.70
N GLN A 128 16.37 22.94 6.56
CA GLN A 128 16.56 21.48 6.66
C GLN A 128 15.30 20.78 7.18
N TYR A 129 14.69 21.32 8.25
CA TYR A 129 13.44 20.80 8.77
C TYR A 129 12.32 20.85 7.73
N TYR A 130 12.25 21.95 6.98
CA TYR A 130 11.29 22.11 5.90
C TYR A 130 11.50 21.06 4.78
N ALA A 131 12.76 20.80 4.39
CA ALA A 131 13.10 19.77 3.42
C ALA A 131 12.67 18.37 3.89
N LEU A 132 12.98 18.02 5.14
CA LEU A 132 12.57 16.75 5.76
C LEU A 132 11.03 16.62 5.80
N SER A 133 10.34 17.67 6.27
CA SER A 133 8.87 17.66 6.39
C SER A 133 8.20 17.50 5.02
N THR A 134 8.65 18.26 4.02
CA THR A 134 8.13 18.18 2.65
C THR A 134 8.38 16.80 2.04
N PHE A 135 9.55 16.20 2.33
CA PHE A 135 9.86 14.85 1.89
C PHE A 135 8.90 13.81 2.49
N ILE A 136 8.63 13.90 3.79
CA ILE A 136 7.70 13.01 4.49
C ILE A 136 6.27 13.17 3.94
N ASP A 137 5.82 14.41 3.78
CA ASP A 137 4.50 14.72 3.21
C ASP A 137 4.33 14.13 1.81
N ALA A 138 5.37 14.19 0.97
CA ALA A 138 5.35 13.59 -0.36
C ALA A 138 5.16 12.06 -0.29
N LYS A 139 5.81 11.37 0.65
CA LYS A 139 5.65 9.92 0.83
C LYS A 139 4.27 9.55 1.36
N LEU A 140 3.75 10.29 2.34
CA LEU A 140 2.39 10.09 2.86
C LEU A 140 1.33 10.37 1.79
N ARG A 141 1.52 11.41 0.97
CA ARG A 141 0.65 11.70 -0.18
C ARG A 141 0.67 10.56 -1.19
N ALA A 142 1.83 10.02 -1.53
CA ALA A 142 1.93 8.91 -2.48
C ALA A 142 1.14 7.68 -2.00
N TYR A 143 1.23 7.35 -0.71
CA TYR A 143 0.44 6.28 -0.08
C TYR A 143 -1.06 6.57 -0.13
N GLY A 144 -1.51 7.73 0.33
CA GLY A 144 -2.93 8.11 0.28
C GLY A 144 -3.50 8.10 -1.14
N GLN A 145 -2.73 8.58 -2.12
CA GLN A 145 -3.11 8.55 -3.53
C GLN A 145 -3.20 7.14 -4.11
N ALA A 146 -2.40 6.18 -3.64
CA ALA A 146 -2.54 4.78 -4.03
C ALA A 146 -3.88 4.20 -3.55
N LEU A 147 -4.26 4.48 -2.31
CA LEU A 147 -5.55 4.05 -1.73
C LEU A 147 -6.74 4.70 -2.45
N ILE A 148 -6.69 6.01 -2.69
CA ILE A 148 -7.76 6.73 -3.42
C ILE A 148 -7.91 6.17 -4.84
N ARG A 149 -6.80 5.90 -5.54
CA ARG A 149 -6.85 5.30 -6.89
C ARG A 149 -7.50 3.92 -6.89
N GLN A 150 -7.20 3.07 -5.91
CA GLN A 150 -7.86 1.78 -5.78
C GLN A 150 -9.36 1.94 -5.49
N TYR A 151 -9.71 2.85 -4.58
CA TYR A 151 -11.10 3.13 -4.24
C TYR A 151 -11.91 3.60 -5.46
N ASN A 152 -11.39 4.55 -6.22
CA ASN A 152 -12.06 5.09 -7.41
C ASN A 152 -12.26 4.03 -8.50
N ALA A 153 -11.35 3.06 -8.60
CA ALA A 153 -11.42 2.00 -9.60
C ALA A 153 -12.34 0.84 -9.20
N LEU A 154 -12.40 0.49 -7.90
CA LEU A 154 -13.06 -0.74 -7.42
C LEU A 154 -14.29 -0.48 -6.55
N GLY A 155 -14.55 0.76 -6.15
CA GLY A 155 -15.54 1.13 -5.13
C GLY A 155 -15.09 0.81 -3.71
N TYR A 156 -13.84 0.35 -3.54
CA TYR A 156 -13.23 0.05 -2.24
C TYR A 156 -11.70 0.07 -2.32
N ALA A 157 -11.06 0.25 -1.16
CA ALA A 157 -9.62 0.12 -1.01
C ALA A 157 -9.28 -0.90 0.08
N GLU A 158 -8.18 -1.62 -0.13
CA GLU A 158 -7.60 -2.57 0.81
C GLU A 158 -6.19 -2.11 1.15
N ASP A 159 -5.94 -1.93 2.44
CA ASP A 159 -4.60 -1.68 2.94
C ASP A 159 -3.90 -3.01 3.23
N GLU A 160 -2.65 -3.10 2.81
CA GLU A 160 -1.86 -4.32 2.89
C GLU A 160 -0.91 -4.25 4.09
N ILE A 161 -0.82 -5.36 4.83
CA ILE A 161 0.10 -5.55 5.96
C ILE A 161 0.87 -6.84 5.69
N GLU A 162 2.20 -6.75 5.62
CA GLU A 162 3.04 -7.95 5.63
C GLU A 162 3.18 -8.44 7.07
N LEU A 163 2.79 -9.69 7.32
CA LEU A 163 3.14 -10.42 8.53
C LEU A 163 4.37 -11.27 8.23
N THR A 164 5.35 -11.20 9.12
CA THR A 164 6.50 -12.12 9.17
C THR A 164 6.22 -13.18 10.22
N ASP A 165 6.54 -14.45 9.94
CA ASP A 165 6.29 -15.64 10.79
C ASP A 165 6.89 -15.57 12.23
N SER A 166 7.55 -14.47 12.60
CA SER A 166 8.09 -14.24 13.95
C SER A 166 7.07 -13.71 14.98
N GLU A 167 5.82 -13.47 14.60
CA GLU A 167 4.74 -12.99 15.49
C GLU A 167 3.70 -14.07 15.85
N GLU A 168 3.99 -15.35 15.64
CA GLU A 168 3.04 -16.45 15.94
C GLU A 168 3.06 -16.97 17.40
N ASP A 169 3.90 -16.42 18.29
CA ASP A 169 4.02 -16.91 19.69
C ASP A 169 3.62 -15.87 20.77
N ALA A 170 2.65 -15.01 20.49
CA ALA A 170 2.05 -14.20 21.55
C ALA A 170 0.52 -14.14 21.43
N THR A 171 -0.13 -14.70 22.45
CA THR A 171 -1.55 -14.62 22.81
C THR A 171 -2.52 -15.57 22.12
N VAL A 172 -2.36 -16.87 22.39
CA VAL A 172 -3.49 -17.63 22.95
C VAL A 172 -3.27 -17.69 24.46
N VAL A 173 -3.89 -16.77 25.20
CA VAL A 173 -4.24 -17.03 26.61
C VAL A 173 -5.70 -16.63 26.74
N GLU A 174 -6.54 -17.62 26.49
CA GLU A 174 -7.90 -17.72 27.00
C GLU A 174 -7.77 -18.01 28.50
N SER A 175 -8.31 -17.13 29.36
CA SER A 175 -8.95 -17.43 30.67
C SER A 175 -9.34 -16.12 31.35
#